data_AF-A0A1Z8L2U9-F1
#
_entry.id   AF-A0A1Z8L2U9-F1
#
_cell.length_a   1.000
_cell.length_b   1.000
_cell.length_c   1.000
_cell.angle_alpha   90.00
_cell.angle_beta   90.00
_cell.angle_gamma   90.00
#
_symmetry.space_group_name_H-M   'P 1'
#
loop_
_entity.id
_entity.type
_entity.pdbx_description
1 polymer ?
#
loop_
_entity_poly.entity_id
_entity_poly.type
_entity_poly.pdbx_seq_one_letter_code
_entity_poly.pdbx_strand_id
1 'polypeptide(L)'
;MVKYILFIFCLIFSTSSITKEAVNNVCNVRGYEIIFPYEKGVNEIKKKFSNSPSVMNSELNKFKVVFEKDFYGISLYKEAGCSNARLTEYLQCLVSTDGKDCKIYYSQMRIVD
;
A
#
# COMPACT_ATOMS: atom_id res chain seq x y z
N MET A 1 4.17 -35.01 46.95
CA MET A 1 4.88 -34.83 45.66
C MET A 1 3.97 -34.42 44.51
N VAL A 2 2.69 -34.85 44.46
CA VAL A 2 1.72 -34.45 43.41
C VAL A 2 1.39 -32.94 43.40
N LYS A 3 1.36 -32.28 44.57
CA LYS A 3 1.07 -30.85 44.71
C LYS A 3 2.05 -29.93 43.96
N TYR A 4 3.33 -30.31 43.90
CA TYR A 4 4.36 -29.50 43.24
C TYR A 4 4.32 -29.66 41.71
N ILE A 5 3.88 -30.82 41.20
CA ILE A 5 3.74 -31.09 39.77
C ILE A 5 2.61 -30.23 39.17
N LEU A 6 1.48 -30.07 39.88
CA LEU A 6 0.38 -29.19 39.48
C LEU A 6 0.81 -27.70 39.42
N PHE A 7 1.65 -27.28 40.36
CA PHE A 7 2.13 -25.89 40.41
C PHE A 7 3.06 -25.56 39.22
N ILE A 8 3.90 -26.52 38.82
CA ILE A 8 4.77 -26.38 37.64
C ILE A 8 3.93 -26.35 36.35
N PHE A 9 2.86 -27.15 36.26
CA PHE A 9 1.98 -27.17 35.08
C PHE A 9 1.22 -25.85 34.87
N CYS A 10 0.80 -25.18 35.94
CA CYS A 10 0.15 -23.86 35.86
C CYS A 10 1.11 -22.74 35.38
N LEU A 11 2.40 -22.81 35.73
CA LEU A 11 3.38 -21.82 35.29
C LEU A 11 3.70 -21.92 33.79
N ILE A 12 3.69 -23.14 33.23
CA ILE A 12 3.99 -23.37 31.79
C ILE A 12 2.82 -22.92 30.90
N PHE A 13 1.57 -23.02 31.36
CA PHE A 13 0.40 -22.55 30.59
C PHE A 13 0.24 -21.02 30.57
N SER A 14 0.92 -20.30 31.46
CA SER A 14 0.80 -18.85 31.59
C SER A 14 1.62 -18.06 30.56
N THR A 15 2.51 -18.73 29.82
CA THR A 15 3.44 -18.07 28.87
C THR A 15 3.01 -18.18 27.41
N SER A 16 1.80 -18.63 27.12
CA SER A 16 1.21 -18.57 25.78
C SER A 16 0.75 -17.14 25.47
N SER A 17 1.68 -16.19 25.49
CA SER A 17 1.46 -14.86 24.95
C SER A 17 1.34 -15.00 23.43
N ILE A 18 0.11 -15.09 22.94
CA ILE A 18 -0.19 -14.82 21.53
C ILE A 18 0.09 -13.33 21.36
N THR A 19 1.33 -12.98 21.04
CA THR A 19 1.69 -11.64 20.61
C THR A 19 0.96 -11.40 19.29
N LYS A 20 -0.20 -10.76 19.35
CA LYS A 20 -0.76 -10.11 18.16
C LYS A 20 0.30 -9.11 17.71
N GLU A 21 0.89 -9.32 16.54
CA GLU A 21 1.72 -8.32 15.90
C GLU A 21 0.98 -6.97 15.94
N ALA A 22 1.68 -5.93 16.38
CA ALA A 22 1.14 -4.58 16.27
C ALA A 22 0.79 -4.33 14.80
N VAL A 23 -0.43 -3.83 14.53
CA VAL A 23 -0.85 -3.49 13.17
C VAL A 23 0.14 -2.47 12.60
N ASN A 24 1.05 -2.94 11.76
CA ASN A 24 2.11 -2.10 11.22
C ASN A 24 1.52 -1.24 10.09
N ASN A 25 1.15 0.00 10.46
CA ASN A 25 0.57 0.97 9.55
C ASN A 25 1.61 1.69 8.67
N VAL A 26 2.90 1.35 8.74
CA VAL A 26 3.94 2.01 7.95
C VAL A 26 3.62 1.94 6.46
N CYS A 27 3.17 0.79 5.95
CA CYS A 27 2.82 0.65 4.54
C CYS A 27 1.58 1.44 4.12
N ASN A 28 0.64 1.66 5.04
CA ASN A 28 -0.49 2.55 4.79
C ASN A 28 0.00 4.00 4.66
N VAL A 29 0.84 4.46 5.59
CA VAL A 29 1.39 5.83 5.59
C VAL A 29 2.26 6.07 4.36
N ARG A 30 3.24 5.20 4.09
CA ARG A 30 4.11 5.28 2.90
C ARG A 30 3.32 5.19 1.61
N GLY A 31 2.27 4.37 1.60
CA GLY A 31 1.33 4.30 0.49
C GLY A 31 0.67 5.64 0.21
N TYR A 32 0.13 6.30 1.24
CA TYR A 32 -0.48 7.62 1.10
C TYR A 32 0.46 8.68 0.54
N GLU A 33 1.72 8.68 0.97
CA GLU A 33 2.76 9.60 0.46
C GLU A 33 2.93 9.50 -1.06
N ILE A 34 2.68 8.33 -1.65
CA ILE A 34 2.78 8.08 -3.10
C ILE A 34 1.44 8.33 -3.79
N ILE A 35 0.35 7.87 -3.17
CA ILE A 35 -0.99 7.90 -3.74
C ILE A 35 -1.47 9.33 -4.00
N PHE A 36 -1.35 10.22 -3.00
CA PHE A 36 -1.92 11.57 -3.11
C PHE A 36 -1.29 12.38 -4.27
N PRO A 37 0.05 12.44 -4.42
CA PRO A 37 0.66 13.09 -5.58
C PRO A 37 0.27 12.45 -6.90
N TYR A 38 0.14 11.12 -6.94
CA TYR A 38 -0.22 10.40 -8.15
C TYR A 38 -1.66 10.68 -8.59
N GLU A 39 -2.64 10.58 -7.67
CA GLU A 39 -4.04 10.94 -7.92
C GLU A 39 -4.17 12.37 -8.42
N LYS A 40 -3.43 13.31 -7.81
CA LYS A 40 -3.41 14.70 -8.25
C LYS A 40 -2.94 14.82 -9.70
N GLY A 41 -1.81 14.20 -10.04
CA GLY A 41 -1.25 14.24 -11.40
C GLY A 41 -2.20 13.63 -12.45
N VAL A 42 -2.78 12.46 -12.15
CA VAL A 42 -3.79 11.82 -13.03
C VAL A 42 -4.98 12.74 -13.25
N ASN A 43 -5.53 13.32 -12.17
CA ASN A 43 -6.69 14.21 -12.25
C ASN A 43 -6.40 15.47 -13.06
N GLU A 44 -5.22 16.07 -12.92
CA GLU A 44 -4.81 17.24 -13.70
C GLU A 44 -4.71 16.91 -15.21
N ILE A 45 -4.14 15.75 -15.56
CA ILE A 45 -4.04 15.29 -16.95
C ILE A 45 -5.44 15.02 -17.53
N LYS A 46 -6.29 14.30 -16.80
CA LYS A 46 -7.67 14.01 -17.23
C LYS A 46 -8.49 15.29 -17.44
N LYS A 47 -8.33 16.29 -16.56
CA LYS A 47 -8.97 17.60 -16.71
C LYS A 47 -8.44 18.38 -17.92
N LYS A 48 -7.12 18.40 -18.12
CA LYS A 48 -6.47 19.17 -19.19
C LYS A 48 -6.78 18.63 -20.59
N PHE A 49 -6.87 17.30 -20.72
CA PHE A 49 -7.06 16.63 -22.02
C PHE A 49 -8.44 15.98 -22.17
N SER A 50 -9.44 16.44 -21.40
CA SER A 50 -10.81 15.90 -21.40
C SER A 50 -11.42 15.79 -22.80
N ASN A 51 -11.10 16.72 -23.69
CA ASN A 51 -11.59 16.78 -25.07
C ASN A 51 -10.74 15.98 -26.08
N SER A 52 -9.67 15.30 -25.65
CA SER A 52 -8.73 14.61 -26.54
C SER A 52 -8.28 13.27 -25.92
N PRO A 53 -9.12 12.22 -25.99
CA PRO A 53 -8.86 10.94 -25.33
C PRO A 53 -7.54 10.27 -25.73
N SER A 54 -7.13 10.37 -27.00
CA SER A 54 -5.86 9.79 -27.47
C SER A 54 -4.64 10.48 -26.85
N VAL A 55 -4.68 11.81 -26.76
CA VAL A 55 -3.63 12.62 -26.14
C VAL A 55 -3.61 12.37 -24.63
N MET A 56 -4.78 12.34 -23.99
CA MET A 56 -4.91 12.03 -22.57
C MET A 56 -4.25 10.69 -22.22
N ASN A 57 -4.55 9.63 -22.96
CA ASN A 57 -3.95 8.31 -22.73
C ASN A 57 -2.43 8.31 -22.89
N SER A 58 -1.91 9.01 -23.91
CA SER A 58 -0.47 9.16 -24.12
C SER A 58 0.19 9.88 -22.93
N GLU A 59 -0.40 10.97 -22.46
CA GLU A 59 0.12 11.75 -21.32
C GLU A 59 0.02 10.99 -19.99
N LEU A 60 -1.07 10.25 -19.75
CA LEU A 60 -1.18 9.37 -18.57
C LEU A 60 -0.10 8.29 -18.55
N ASN A 61 0.19 7.68 -19.70
CA ASN A 61 1.25 6.67 -19.81
C ASN A 61 2.64 7.27 -19.56
N LYS A 62 2.93 8.46 -20.11
CA LYS A 62 4.18 9.17 -19.84
C LYS A 62 4.31 9.52 -18.36
N PHE A 63 3.25 10.09 -17.77
CA PHE A 63 3.21 10.44 -16.36
C PHE A 63 3.50 9.23 -15.47
N LYS A 64 2.84 8.10 -15.73
CA LYS A 64 3.07 6.86 -15.00
C LYS A 64 4.54 6.45 -15.01
N VAL A 65 5.16 6.39 -16.20
CA VAL A 65 6.56 5.97 -16.35
C VAL A 65 7.53 6.90 -15.61
N VAL A 66 7.33 8.21 -15.71
CA VAL A 66 8.17 9.20 -15.03
C VAL A 66 7.98 9.13 -13.52
N PHE A 67 6.74 9.07 -13.06
CA PHE A 67 6.42 9.01 -11.63
C PHE A 67 6.96 7.74 -10.99
N GLU A 68 6.77 6.57 -11.61
CA GLU A 68 7.27 5.29 -11.09
C GLU A 68 8.80 5.22 -11.01
N LYS A 69 9.50 5.98 -11.87
CA LYS A 69 10.96 6.02 -11.92
C LYS A 69 11.55 7.05 -10.95
N ASP A 70 10.99 8.25 -10.90
CA ASP A 70 11.65 9.41 -10.30
C ASP A 70 11.07 9.79 -8.92
N PHE A 71 9.90 9.26 -8.54
CA PHE A 71 9.28 9.61 -7.26
C PHE A 71 9.94 8.88 -6.08
N TYR A 72 10.73 9.62 -5.30
CA TYR A 72 11.50 9.10 -4.15
C TYR A 72 10.67 8.31 -3.14
N GLY A 73 9.39 8.64 -2.96
CA GLY A 73 8.50 7.92 -2.05
C GLY A 73 8.34 6.44 -2.38
N ILE A 74 8.50 6.04 -3.65
CA ILE A 74 8.46 4.63 -4.07
C ILE A 74 9.65 3.85 -3.51
N SER A 75 10.84 4.45 -3.46
CA SER A 75 12.01 3.83 -2.83
C SER A 75 11.78 3.63 -1.34
N LEU A 76 11.27 4.65 -0.64
CA LEU A 76 10.96 4.56 0.78
C LEU A 76 9.91 3.48 1.09
N TYR A 77 8.92 3.31 0.22
CA TYR A 77 7.90 2.26 0.34
C TYR A 77 8.51 0.86 0.20
N LYS A 78 9.42 0.69 -0.76
CA LYS A 78 10.17 -0.57 -0.96
C LYS A 78 11.08 -0.89 0.21
N GLU A 79 11.84 0.10 0.68
CA GLU A 79 12.75 -0.02 1.82
C GLU A 79 12.02 -0.36 3.13
N ALA A 80 10.77 0.08 3.26
CA ALA A 80 9.90 -0.27 4.39
C ALA A 80 9.33 -1.71 4.32
N GLY A 81 9.67 -2.51 3.30
CA GLY A 81 9.19 -3.88 3.14
C GLY A 81 7.74 -3.97 2.64
N CYS A 82 7.21 -2.90 2.05
CA CYS A 82 5.81 -2.85 1.65
C CYS A 82 5.53 -3.51 0.30
N SER A 83 4.29 -3.98 0.11
CA SER A 83 3.89 -4.73 -1.08
C SER A 83 3.84 -3.89 -2.36
N ASN A 84 4.86 -4.03 -3.19
CA ASN A 84 4.91 -3.40 -4.52
C ASN A 84 3.72 -3.79 -5.40
N ALA A 85 3.25 -5.03 -5.33
CA ALA A 85 2.12 -5.49 -6.12
C ALA A 85 0.86 -4.66 -5.84
N ARG A 86 0.56 -4.39 -4.57
CA ARG A 86 -0.62 -3.59 -4.18
C ARG A 86 -0.51 -2.13 -4.60
N LEU A 87 0.69 -1.56 -4.47
CA LEU A 87 0.95 -0.22 -4.99
C LEU A 87 0.74 -0.17 -6.51
N THR A 88 1.29 -1.11 -7.26
CA THR A 88 1.15 -1.17 -8.72
C THR A 88 -0.32 -1.36 -9.15
N GLU A 89 -1.07 -2.26 -8.51
CA GLU A 89 -2.50 -2.46 -8.79
C GLU A 89 -3.29 -1.16 -8.62
N TYR A 90 -3.00 -0.42 -7.54
CA TYR A 90 -3.65 0.87 -7.28
C TYR A 90 -3.31 1.92 -8.35
N LEU A 91 -2.03 2.10 -8.69
CA LEU A 91 -1.59 3.08 -9.69
C LEU A 91 -2.14 2.75 -11.08
N GLN A 92 -2.24 1.47 -11.42
CA GLN A 92 -2.87 1.01 -12.65
C GLN A 92 -4.38 1.28 -12.66
N CYS A 93 -5.06 1.03 -11.53
CA CYS A 93 -6.48 1.29 -11.39
C CYS A 93 -6.80 2.77 -11.64
N LEU A 94 -6.01 3.70 -11.09
CA LEU A 94 -6.24 5.14 -11.28
C LEU A 94 -6.09 5.62 -12.74
N VAL A 95 -5.22 4.99 -13.51
CA VAL A 95 -5.07 5.29 -14.95
C VAL A 95 -6.23 4.67 -15.74
N SER A 96 -6.61 3.44 -15.39
CA SER A 96 -7.56 2.63 -16.15
C SER A 96 -9.03 2.95 -15.86
N THR A 97 -9.31 3.42 -14.64
CA THR A 97 -10.64 3.83 -14.19
C THR A 97 -10.57 5.30 -13.78
N ASP A 98 -11.70 6.02 -13.75
CA ASP A 98 -11.76 7.38 -13.20
C ASP A 98 -11.64 7.42 -11.67
N GLY A 99 -10.76 6.59 -11.11
CA GLY A 99 -10.59 6.39 -9.67
C GLY A 99 -11.76 5.67 -8.98
N LYS A 100 -12.75 5.20 -9.75
CA LYS A 100 -13.84 4.38 -9.23
C LYS A 100 -13.24 3.05 -8.75
N ASP A 101 -13.59 2.68 -7.51
CA ASP A 101 -13.27 1.41 -6.86
C ASP A 101 -11.78 1.13 -6.56
N CYS A 102 -10.85 2.04 -6.89
CA CYS A 102 -9.43 1.84 -6.59
C CYS A 102 -9.10 1.86 -5.09
N LYS A 103 -10.00 2.41 -4.26
CA LYS A 103 -9.84 2.48 -2.79
C LYS A 103 -9.74 1.11 -2.11
N ILE A 104 -10.18 0.03 -2.76
CA ILE A 104 -10.04 -1.32 -2.22
C ILE A 104 -8.58 -1.78 -2.12
N TYR A 105 -7.73 -1.33 -3.05
CA TYR A 105 -6.31 -1.67 -3.03
C TYR A 105 -5.56 -0.92 -1.92
N TYR A 106 -6.09 0.23 -1.48
CA TYR A 106 -5.57 0.99 -0.34
C TYR A 106 -5.72 0.22 0.98
N SER A 107 -6.91 -0.33 1.27
CA SER A 107 -7.15 -1.03 2.54
C SER A 107 -6.39 -2.35 2.66
N GLN A 108 -5.72 -2.77 1.58
CA GLN A 108 -4.94 -3.99 1.47
C GLN A 108 -3.42 -3.74 1.45
N MET A 109 -2.98 -2.48 1.63
CA MET A 109 -1.55 -2.17 1.77
C MET A 109 -1.00 -2.82 3.04
N ARG A 110 0.03 -3.64 2.86
CA ARG A 110 0.64 -4.44 3.93
C ARG A 110 2.13 -4.63 3.66
N ILE A 111 2.84 -4.98 4.72
CA ILE A 111 4.18 -5.53 4.63
C ILE A 111 4.08 -6.87 3.90
N VAL A 112 5.05 -7.15 3.03
CA VAL A 112 5.23 -8.49 2.48
C VAL A 112 6.10 -9.23 3.49
N ASP A 113 5.58 -10.31 4.05
CA ASP A 113 6.36 -11.25 4.86
C ASP A 113 7.64 -11.69 4.12
#